data_AF-A0A2R5L3M7-F1
#
_entry.id   AF-A0A2R5L3M7-F1
#
_cell.length_a   1.000
_cell.length_b   1.000
_cell.length_c   1.000
_cell.angle_alpha   90.00
_cell.angle_beta   90.00
_cell.angle_gamma   90.00
#
_symmetry.space_group_name_H-M   'P 1'
#
loop_
_entity.id
_entity.type
_entity.pdbx_description
1 polymer ?
#
loop_
_entity_poly.entity_id
_entity_poly.type
_entity_poly.pdbx_seq_one_letter_code
_entity_poly.pdbx_strand_id
1 'polypeptide(L)'
;GYMMACIADKIIAAPFAILGSIGVIAQIPNFNKLLKKHDIEFEQLTAGQYKRTLTMFGENDDLGREKFKQELQETHELFKQFVSQHRPSLDIEKIATGEHWYGLQAIERNLIDKIQVSDDYLISQ
;
A
#
# COMPACT_ATOMS: atom_id res chain seq x y z
N GLY A 1 2.89 5.42 -4.51
CA GLY A 1 3.97 5.99 -5.33
C GLY A 1 4.43 5.00 -6.38
N TYR A 2 5.07 3.90 -5.96
CA TYR A 2 5.64 2.93 -6.89
C TYR A 2 4.62 2.29 -7.86
N MET A 3 3.38 2.07 -7.41
CA MET A 3 2.27 1.62 -8.27
C MET A 3 2.07 2.48 -9.52
N MET A 4 2.28 3.80 -9.43
CA MET A 4 2.17 4.68 -10.60
C MET A 4 3.47 4.73 -11.40
N ALA A 5 4.62 4.62 -10.71
CA ALA A 5 5.93 4.70 -11.35
C ALA A 5 6.26 3.46 -12.20
N CYS A 6 5.72 2.28 -11.85
CA CYS A 6 6.09 1.01 -12.49
C CYS A 6 5.72 0.93 -13.98
N ILE A 7 4.83 1.79 -14.48
CA ILE A 7 4.45 1.84 -15.90
C ILE A 7 5.46 2.57 -16.79
N ALA A 8 6.41 3.31 -16.19
CA ALA A 8 7.36 4.12 -16.94
C ALA A 8 8.39 3.25 -17.69
N ASP A 9 8.81 3.71 -18.87
CA ASP A 9 9.90 3.05 -19.62
C ASP A 9 11.22 3.02 -18.83
N LYS A 10 11.46 4.09 -18.05
CA LYS A 10 12.59 4.21 -17.13
C LYS A 10 12.18 4.91 -15.84
N ILE A 11 12.62 4.37 -14.72
CA ILE A 11 12.51 4.94 -13.39
C ILE A 11 13.89 5.42 -12.95
N ILE A 12 14.02 6.72 -12.76
CA ILE A 12 15.24 7.37 -12.28
C ILE A 12 14.98 7.85 -10.85
N ALA A 13 15.91 7.60 -9.94
CA ALA A 13 15.78 8.08 -8.57
C ALA A 13 17.12 8.57 -7.98
N ALA A 14 17.02 9.54 -7.07
CA ALA A 14 18.16 10.01 -6.29
C ALA A 14 18.68 8.88 -5.39
N PRO A 15 19.98 8.88 -5.02
CA PRO A 15 20.58 7.83 -4.20
C PRO A 15 19.91 7.68 -2.82
N PHE A 16 19.37 8.78 -2.28
CA PHE A 16 18.69 8.85 -0.98
C PHE A 16 17.15 8.80 -1.09
N ALA A 17 16.58 8.63 -2.29
CA ALA A 17 15.14 8.50 -2.45
C ALA A 17 14.64 7.21 -1.78
N ILE A 18 13.45 7.24 -1.18
CA ILE A 18 12.81 6.07 -0.57
C ILE A 18 11.88 5.44 -1.60
N LEU A 19 12.11 4.17 -1.92
CA LEU A 19 11.33 3.38 -2.86
C LEU A 19 10.85 2.07 -2.23
N GLY A 20 9.99 1.34 -2.94
CA GLY A 20 9.35 0.13 -2.43
C GLY A 20 8.00 0.45 -1.80
N SER A 21 7.78 -0.06 -0.59
CA SER A 21 6.47 -0.06 0.07
C SER A 21 5.39 -0.69 -0.82
N ILE A 22 5.76 -1.77 -1.53
CA ILE A 22 4.82 -2.58 -2.29
C ILE A 22 4.09 -3.45 -1.27
N GLY A 23 2.90 -3.01 -0.88
CA GLY A 23 2.11 -3.60 0.17
C GLY A 23 0.87 -2.75 0.43
N VAL A 24 -0.06 -3.31 1.20
CA VAL A 24 -1.34 -2.66 1.54
C VAL A 24 -1.52 -2.72 3.04
N ILE A 25 -1.75 -1.57 3.67
CA ILE A 25 -2.09 -1.47 5.08
C ILE A 25 -3.40 -0.72 5.23
N ALA A 26 -4.16 -1.07 6.26
CA ALA A 26 -5.29 -0.28 6.72
C ALA A 26 -5.26 -0.19 8.24
N GLN A 27 -5.53 1.01 8.75
CA GLN A 27 -5.59 1.30 10.16
C GLN A 27 -6.89 2.02 10.44
N ILE A 28 -7.68 1.46 11.36
CA ILE A 28 -8.99 2.00 11.72
C ILE A 28 -9.06 2.08 13.25
N PRO A 29 -9.01 3.28 13.85
CA PRO A 29 -9.25 3.41 15.28
C PRO A 29 -10.70 3.05 15.59
N ASN A 30 -10.94 2.37 16.70
CA ASN A 30 -12.29 2.06 17.15
C ASN A 30 -12.59 2.75 18.48
N PHE A 31 -13.59 3.62 18.45
CA PHE A 31 -14.05 4.44 19.57
C PHE A 31 -15.31 3.88 20.24
N ASN A 32 -15.81 2.71 19.83
CA ASN A 32 -17.06 2.14 20.35
C ASN A 32 -17.08 2.06 21.88
N LYS A 33 -15.96 1.60 22.47
CA LYS A 33 -15.81 1.51 23.93
C LYS A 33 -15.82 2.88 24.62
N LEU A 34 -15.27 3.91 23.96
CA LEU A 34 -15.29 5.28 24.49
C LEU A 34 -16.70 5.86 24.46
N LEU A 35 -17.43 5.66 23.36
CA LEU A 35 -18.82 6.12 23.23
C LEU A 35 -19.73 5.45 24.26
N LYS A 36 -19.64 4.12 24.41
CA LYS A 36 -20.36 3.36 25.44
C LYS A 36 -20.06 3.85 26.87
N LYS A 37 -18.83 4.28 27.15
CA LYS A 37 -18.44 4.82 28.47
C LYS A 37 -19.09 6.18 28.78
N HIS A 38 -19.46 6.94 27.75
CA HIS A 38 -20.04 8.27 27.87
C HIS A 38 -21.54 8.30 27.52
N ASP A 39 -22.19 7.14 27.48
CA ASP A 39 -23.61 7.00 27.14
C ASP A 39 -23.98 7.63 25.79
N ILE A 40 -23.03 7.61 24.84
CA ILE A 40 -23.24 8.10 23.47
C ILE A 40 -23.63 6.92 22.59
N GLU A 41 -24.84 6.98 22.02
CA GLU A 41 -25.30 6.03 21.01
C GLU A 41 -24.87 6.48 19.61
N PHE A 42 -24.40 5.53 18.81
CA PHE A 42 -24.06 5.75 17.41
C PHE A 42 -24.85 4.79 16.52
N GLU A 43 -25.81 5.33 15.77
CA GLU A 43 -26.62 4.55 14.83
C GLU A 43 -25.95 4.46 13.47
N GLN A 44 -25.73 3.24 12.98
CA GLN A 44 -25.23 2.98 11.63
C GLN A 44 -26.22 2.12 10.85
N LEU A 45 -26.74 2.67 9.75
CA LEU A 45 -27.66 1.97 8.85
C LEU A 45 -26.91 1.57 7.58
N THR A 46 -26.94 0.29 7.23
CA THR A 46 -26.29 -0.25 6.02
C THR A 46 -27.20 -1.19 5.26
N ALA A 47 -27.16 -1.12 3.93
CA ALA A 47 -27.81 -2.09 3.07
C ALA A 47 -26.81 -3.19 2.67
N GLY A 48 -27.12 -4.46 2.94
CA GLY A 48 -26.25 -5.61 2.65
C GLY A 48 -25.25 -5.94 3.76
N GLN A 49 -25.06 -7.25 4.00
CA GLN A 49 -24.33 -7.80 5.15
C GLN A 49 -22.86 -7.34 5.24
N TYR A 50 -22.21 -7.07 4.11
CA TYR A 50 -20.76 -6.77 4.06
C TYR A 50 -20.44 -5.35 3.57
N LYS A 51 -21.42 -4.45 3.49
CA LYS A 51 -21.20 -3.10 2.95
C LYS A 51 -20.25 -2.26 3.83
N ARG A 52 -20.00 -2.69 5.08
CA ARG A 52 -18.91 -2.21 5.94
C ARG A 52 -18.40 -3.36 6.81
N THR A 53 -17.16 -3.79 6.59
CA THR A 53 -16.50 -4.89 7.33
C THR A 53 -15.94 -4.43 8.67
N LEU A 54 -15.39 -3.20 8.73
CA LEU A 54 -14.96 -2.55 9.97
C LEU A 54 -15.48 -1.11 10.04
N THR A 55 -15.71 -0.65 11.27
CA THR A 55 -16.22 0.70 11.57
C THR A 55 -15.40 1.37 12.67
N MET A 56 -15.44 2.70 12.70
CA MET A 56 -14.78 3.48 13.77
C MET A 56 -15.62 3.58 15.04
N PHE A 57 -16.94 3.46 14.95
CA PHE A 57 -17.85 3.78 16.05
C PHE A 57 -18.76 2.61 16.46
N GLY A 58 -18.99 1.65 15.56
CA GLY A 58 -19.69 0.41 15.84
C GLY A 58 -18.78 -0.65 16.45
N GLU A 59 -19.40 -1.76 16.86
CA GLU A 59 -18.70 -2.94 17.34
C GLU A 59 -18.18 -3.76 16.16
N ASN A 60 -16.88 -4.05 16.14
CA ASN A 60 -16.23 -4.82 15.08
C ASN A 60 -16.03 -6.26 15.54
N ASP A 61 -16.76 -7.19 14.93
CA ASP A 61 -16.69 -8.64 15.20
C ASP A 61 -15.57 -9.34 14.40
N ASP A 62 -15.35 -10.62 14.69
CA ASP A 62 -14.31 -11.40 14.04
C ASP A 62 -14.62 -11.68 12.56
N LEU A 63 -15.90 -11.84 12.21
CA LEU A 63 -16.33 -12.05 10.82
C LEU A 63 -15.94 -10.84 9.93
N GLY A 64 -16.23 -9.62 10.41
CA GLY A 64 -15.86 -8.38 9.74
C GLY A 64 -14.34 -8.21 9.63
N ARG A 65 -13.59 -8.60 10.67
CA ARG A 65 -12.11 -8.59 10.64
C ARG A 65 -11.54 -9.54 9.60
N GLU A 66 -12.02 -10.77 9.54
CA GLU A 66 -11.52 -11.75 8.57
C GLU A 66 -11.87 -11.35 7.14
N LYS A 67 -13.09 -10.85 6.90
CA LYS A 67 -13.45 -10.32 5.58
C LYS A 67 -12.57 -9.14 5.16
N PHE A 68 -12.28 -8.22 6.07
CA PHE A 68 -11.41 -7.08 5.79
C PHE A 68 -9.95 -7.50 5.51
N LYS A 69 -9.42 -8.50 6.24
CA LYS A 69 -8.10 -9.08 5.94
C LYS A 69 -8.07 -9.71 4.55
N GLN A 70 -9.13 -10.42 4.17
CA GLN A 70 -9.26 -10.98 2.82
C GLN A 70 -9.21 -9.86 1.76
N GLU A 71 -9.96 -8.77 1.96
CA GLU A 71 -9.97 -7.62 1.04
C GLU A 71 -8.58 -6.95 0.92
N LEU A 72 -7.82 -6.87 2.02
CA LEU A 72 -6.44 -6.40 2.01
C LEU A 72 -5.52 -7.33 1.21
N GLN A 73 -5.66 -8.65 1.37
CA GLN A 73 -4.88 -9.61 0.61
C GLN A 73 -5.23 -9.55 -0.89
N GLU A 74 -6.51 -9.47 -1.25
CA GLU A 74 -6.96 -9.31 -2.64
C GLU A 74 -6.36 -8.05 -3.27
N THR A 75 -6.37 -6.93 -2.54
CA THR A 75 -5.75 -5.68 -3.00
C THR A 75 -4.24 -5.82 -3.15
N HIS A 76 -3.58 -6.52 -2.22
CA HIS A 76 -2.15 -6.75 -2.29
C HIS A 76 -1.75 -7.60 -3.51
N GLU A 77 -2.49 -8.67 -3.79
CA GLU A 77 -2.27 -9.49 -4.98
C GLU A 77 -2.47 -8.70 -6.28
N LEU A 78 -3.51 -7.87 -6.35
CA LEU A 78 -3.71 -6.98 -7.50
C LEU A 78 -2.54 -6.02 -7.69
N PHE A 79 -2.00 -5.45 -6.61
CA PHE A 79 -0.83 -4.59 -6.69
C PHE A 79 0.42 -5.37 -7.15
N LYS A 80 0.67 -6.56 -6.60
CA LYS A 80 1.76 -7.44 -7.04
C LYS A 80 1.67 -7.75 -8.54
N GLN A 81 0.49 -8.16 -9.00
CA GLN A 81 0.24 -8.46 -10.41
C GLN A 81 0.47 -7.25 -11.31
N PHE A 82 -0.01 -6.07 -10.91
CA PHE A 82 0.16 -4.84 -11.67
C PHE A 82 1.64 -4.47 -11.81
N VAL A 83 2.44 -4.58 -10.75
CA VAL A 83 3.89 -4.34 -10.80
C VAL A 83 4.58 -5.37 -11.68
N SER A 84 4.29 -6.66 -11.51
CA SER A 84 4.90 -7.74 -12.30
C SER A 84 4.63 -7.61 -13.80
N GLN A 85 3.45 -7.14 -14.19
CA GLN A 85 3.08 -6.91 -15.59
C GLN A 85 3.94 -5.82 -16.25
N HIS A 86 4.22 -4.74 -15.53
CA HIS A 86 4.96 -3.60 -16.09
C HIS A 86 6.47 -3.67 -15.83
N ARG A 87 6.91 -4.47 -14.87
CA ARG A 87 8.32 -4.67 -14.50
C ARG A 87 8.64 -6.18 -14.39
N PRO A 88 8.60 -6.93 -15.50
CA PRO A 88 8.74 -8.40 -15.49
C PRO A 88 10.11 -8.90 -15.03
N SER A 89 11.12 -8.03 -14.96
CA SER A 89 12.45 -8.34 -14.42
C SER A 89 12.53 -8.31 -12.88
N LEU A 90 11.48 -7.84 -12.19
CA LEU A 90 11.42 -7.78 -10.74
C LEU A 90 11.11 -9.16 -10.15
N ASP A 91 11.82 -9.51 -9.08
CA ASP A 91 11.44 -10.62 -8.20
C ASP A 91 10.37 -10.13 -7.22
N ILE A 92 9.09 -10.26 -7.62
CA ILE A 92 7.96 -9.66 -6.90
C ILE A 92 7.86 -10.15 -5.46
N GLU A 93 8.19 -11.41 -5.19
CA GLU A 93 8.09 -12.00 -3.85
C GLU A 93 9.14 -11.42 -2.89
N LYS A 94 10.30 -10.98 -3.41
CA LYS A 94 11.32 -10.33 -2.59
C LYS A 94 11.07 -8.85 -2.32
N ILE A 95 10.27 -8.18 -3.15
CA ILE A 95 10.04 -6.73 -3.05
C ILE A 95 8.66 -6.35 -2.50
N ALA A 96 7.69 -7.27 -2.56
CA ALA A 96 6.32 -7.07 -2.07
C ALA A 96 6.16 -7.47 -0.59
N THR A 97 7.18 -7.20 0.22
CA THR A 97 7.19 -7.47 1.67
C THR A 97 6.63 -6.29 2.48
N GLY A 98 6.36 -5.15 1.83
CA GLY A 98 6.01 -3.89 2.49
C GLY A 98 7.22 -3.08 2.97
N GLU A 99 8.44 -3.60 2.82
CA GLU A 99 9.67 -2.86 3.15
C GLU A 99 9.94 -1.72 2.16
N HIS A 100 10.83 -0.81 2.58
CA HIS A 100 11.32 0.27 1.75
C HIS A 100 12.84 0.21 1.62
N TRP A 101 13.36 0.78 0.54
CA TRP A 101 14.77 0.79 0.20
C TRP A 101 15.19 2.17 -0.30
N TYR A 102 16.39 2.59 0.06
CA TYR A 102 16.99 3.79 -0.53
C TYR A 102 17.35 3.57 -2.00
N GLY A 103 17.46 4.63 -2.80
CA GLY A 103 17.79 4.55 -4.23
C GLY A 103 18.95 3.60 -4.53
N LEU A 104 20.05 3.73 -3.77
CA LEU A 104 21.23 2.86 -3.90
C LEU A 104 20.93 1.36 -3.69
N GLN A 105 19.99 1.01 -2.81
CA GLN A 105 19.54 -0.36 -2.58
C GLN A 105 18.45 -0.79 -3.57
N ALA A 106 17.66 0.17 -4.05
CA ALA A 106 16.56 -0.06 -4.98
C ALA A 106 17.07 -0.46 -6.37
N ILE A 107 18.20 0.11 -6.82
CA ILE A 107 18.81 -0.27 -8.11
C ILE A 107 19.30 -1.72 -8.11
N GLU A 108 19.86 -2.21 -7.01
CA GLU A 108 20.28 -3.61 -6.84
C GLU A 108 19.11 -4.60 -6.91
N ARG A 109 17.90 -4.11 -6.61
CA ARG A 109 16.64 -4.87 -6.62
C ARG A 109 15.84 -4.66 -7.91
N ASN A 110 16.42 -3.97 -8.90
CA ASN A 110 15.78 -3.59 -10.16
C ASN A 110 14.51 -2.71 -9.99
N LEU A 111 14.30 -2.11 -8.81
CA LEU A 111 13.16 -1.23 -8.56
C LEU A 111 13.28 0.07 -9.35
N ILE A 112 14.49 0.49 -9.70
CA ILE A 112 14.79 1.63 -10.56
C ILE A 112 15.81 1.23 -11.61
N ASP A 113 15.92 2.05 -12.65
CA ASP A 113 16.82 1.82 -13.78
C ASP A 113 18.09 2.67 -13.72
N LYS A 114 18.05 3.81 -12.99
CA LYS A 114 19.22 4.70 -12.87
C LYS A 114 19.22 5.50 -11.58
N ILE A 115 20.41 5.66 -11.01
CA ILE A 115 20.68 6.64 -9.95
C ILE A 115 21.02 7.99 -10.59
N GLN A 116 20.20 9.00 -10.33
CA GLN A 116 20.46 10.38 -10.73
C GLN A 116 19.53 11.33 -9.96
N VAL A 117 19.99 12.55 -9.67
CA VAL A 117 19.11 13.62 -9.16
C VAL A 117 18.45 14.38 -10.32
N SER A 118 17.37 15.10 -10.04
CA SER A 118 16.62 15.87 -11.05
C SER A 118 17.50 16.83 -11.85
N ASP A 119 18.39 17.53 -11.16
CA ASP A 119 19.18 18.62 -11.73
C ASP A 119 20.18 18.06 -12.76
N ASP A 120 20.89 17.00 -12.39
CA ASP A 120 21.80 16.28 -13.28
C ASP A 120 21.06 15.72 -14.51
N TYR A 121 19.82 15.23 -14.34
CA TYR A 121 19.03 14.71 -15.46
C TYR A 121 18.71 15.82 -16.45
N LEU A 122 18.22 16.97 -15.95
CA LEU A 122 17.84 18.13 -16.77
C LEU A 122 19.03 18.77 -17.50
N ILE A 123 20.20 18.83 -16.86
CA ILE A 123 21.41 19.39 -17.46
C ILE A 123 21.98 18.46 -18.57
N SER A 124 21.71 17.17 -18.48
CA SER A 124 22.25 16.15 -19.40
C SER A 124 21.41 15.89 -20.67
N GLN A 125 20.31 16.62 -20.88
CA GLN A 125 19.47 16.55 -22.09
C GLN A 125 20.00 17.49 -23.17
#